data_AF-A0A0R0EH40-F1
#
_entry.id   AF-A0A0R0EH40-F1
#
_cell.length_a   1.000
_cell.length_b   1.000
_cell.length_c   1.000
_cell.angle_alpha   90.00
_cell.angle_beta   90.00
_cell.angle_gamma   90.00
#
_symmetry.space_group_name_H-M   'P 1'
#
loop_
_entity.id
_entity.type
_entity.pdbx_description
1 polymer ?
#
loop_
_entity_poly.entity_id
_entity_poly.type
_entity_poly.pdbx_seq_one_letter_code
_entity_poly.pdbx_strand_id
1 'polypeptide(L)' 'MAGEEVEPNWMTPYKNFLIWGELPPNEDEAGRLKQKANYYDILDGKLFKRGLIAPLLECLNSQQENYVMRELH' A
#
# COMPACT_ATOMS: atom_id res chain seq x y z
N MET A 1 -13.92 0.32 -17.09
CA MET A 1 -13.24 0.12 -15.79
C MET A 1 -11.77 0.09 -16.10
N ALA A 2 -11.11 1.25 -16.09
CA ALA A 2 -9.69 1.31 -16.38
C ALA A 2 -9.00 0.49 -15.28
N GLY A 3 -8.33 -0.60 -15.66
CA GLY A 3 -7.43 -1.28 -14.74
C GLY A 3 -6.45 -0.20 -14.30
N GLU A 4 -6.50 0.17 -13.03
CA GLU A 4 -5.53 1.06 -12.43
C GLU A 4 -4.19 0.37 -12.68
N GLU A 5 -3.42 0.88 -13.64
CA GLU A 5 -2.12 0.35 -13.99
C GLU A 5 -1.28 0.52 -12.75
N VAL A 6 -1.22 -0.53 -11.93
CA VAL A 6 -0.44 -0.53 -10.70
C VAL A 6 1.00 -0.59 -11.16
N GLU A 7 1.56 0.58 -11.47
CA GLU A 7 3.00 0.75 -11.61
C GLU A 7 3.63 0.00 -10.43
N PRO A 8 4.59 -0.91 -10.69
CA PRO A 8 5.21 -1.70 -9.64
C PRO A 8 5.86 -0.74 -8.65
N ASN A 9 5.15 -0.51 -7.55
CA ASN A 9 5.53 0.44 -6.53
C ASN A 9 5.69 -0.33 -5.22
N TRP A 10 6.21 0.36 -4.21
CA TRP A 10 6.46 -0.26 -2.92
C TRP A 10 5.19 -0.81 -2.24
N MET A 11 4.00 -0.34 -2.62
CA MET A 11 2.69 -0.77 -2.08
C MET A 11 2.22 -2.08 -2.70
N THR A 12 2.64 -2.40 -3.93
CA THR A 12 2.21 -3.61 -4.65
C THR A 12 2.35 -4.89 -3.81
N PRO A 13 3.51 -5.23 -3.21
CA PRO A 13 3.62 -6.44 -2.38
C PRO A 13 2.66 -6.41 -1.17
N TYR A 14 2.39 -5.24 -0.58
CA TYR A 14 1.43 -5.13 0.52
C TYR A 14 0.00 -5.34 0.04
N LYS A 15 -0.39 -4.73 -1.09
CA LYS A 15 -1.71 -4.95 -1.68
C LYS A 15 -1.89 -6.43 -2.02
N ASN A 16 -0.90 -7.06 -2.65
CA ASN A 16 -1.00 -8.47 -3.01
C ASN A 16 -1.17 -9.37 -1.79
N PHE A 17 -0.38 -9.13 -0.76
CA PHE A 17 -0.46 -9.89 0.48
C PHE A 17 -1.79 -9.70 1.20
N LEU A 18 -2.29 -8.47 1.29
CA LEU A 18 -3.52 -8.16 2.04
C LEU A 18 -4.80 -8.55 1.27
N ILE A 19 -4.78 -8.54 -0.06
CA ILE A 19 -5.94 -8.88 -0.90
C ILE A 19 -5.96 -10.38 -1.25
N TRP A 20 -4.83 -10.92 -1.70
CA TRP A 20 -4.75 -12.29 -2.22
C TRP A 20 -4.00 -13.26 -1.28
N GLY A 21 -3.37 -12.77 -0.22
CA GLY A 21 -2.54 -13.61 0.66
C GLY A 21 -1.21 -14.02 0.03
N GLU A 22 -0.83 -13.42 -1.10
CA GLU A 22 0.39 -13.75 -1.83
C GLU A 22 1.63 -13.24 -1.11
N LEU A 23 2.64 -14.09 -1.00
CA LEU A 23 3.92 -13.77 -0.39
C LEU A 23 5.04 -13.89 -1.43
N PRO A 24 6.09 -13.07 -1.32
CA PRO A 24 7.27 -13.25 -2.15
C PRO A 24 7.92 -14.61 -1.88
N PRO A 25 8.59 -15.19 -2.88
CA PRO A 25 9.25 -16.49 -2.74
C PRO A 25 10.45 -16.46 -1.77
N ASN A 26 11.00 -15.28 -1.52
CA ASN A 26 12.09 -15.09 -0.58
C ASN A 26 11.54 -15.02 0.86
N GLU A 27 11.95 -15.96 1.71
CA GLU A 27 11.50 -16.06 3.10
C GLU A 27 11.82 -14.80 3.93
N ASP A 28 12.98 -14.17 3.69
CA ASP A 28 13.37 -12.92 4.38
C ASP A 28 12.43 -11.77 3.99
N GLU A 29 12.10 -11.67 2.71
CA GLU A 29 11.17 -10.66 2.21
C GLU A 29 9.75 -10.93 2.71
N ALA A 30 9.32 -12.19 2.72
CA ALA A 30 8.00 -12.60 3.19
C ALA A 30 7.85 -12.30 4.69
N GLY A 31 8.88 -12.58 5.50
CA GLY A 31 8.89 -12.26 6.92
C GLY A 31 8.79 -10.75 7.18
N ARG A 32 9.61 -9.97 6.47
CA ARG A 32 9.58 -8.49 6.55
C ARG A 32 8.25 -7.92 6.10
N LEU A 33 7.67 -8.46 5.03
CA LEU A 33 6.38 -8.05 4.50
C LEU A 33 5.28 -8.32 5.51
N LYS A 34 5.20 -9.54 6.08
CA LYS A 34 4.22 -9.87 7.13
C LYS A 34 4.32 -8.95 8.35
N GLN A 35 5.54 -8.72 8.84
CA GLN A 35 5.75 -7.86 10.00
C GLN A 35 5.25 -6.44 9.73
N LYS A 36 5.56 -5.89 8.55
CA LYS A 36 5.16 -4.54 8.17
C LYS A 36 3.68 -4.45 7.78
N ALA A 37 3.11 -5.50 7.19
CA ALA A 37 1.72 -5.55 6.76
C ALA A 37 0.74 -5.38 7.92
N ASN A 38 1.11 -5.76 9.15
CA ASN A 38 0.30 -5.51 10.35
C ASN A 38 -0.01 -4.02 10.62
N TYR A 39 0.75 -3.11 10.00
CA TYR A 39 0.52 -1.66 10.07
C TYR A 39 -0.33 -1.12 8.93
N TYR A 40 -0.77 -1.97 8.01
CA TYR A 40 -1.52 -1.56 6.83
C TYR A 40 -2.83 -2.34 6.72
N ASP A 41 -3.85 -1.68 6.19
CA ASP A 41 -5.16 -2.26 5.90
C ASP A 41 -5.58 -1.87 4.48
N ILE A 42 -6.42 -2.69 3.86
CA ILE A 42 -7.04 -2.40 2.56
C ILE A 42 -8.49 -1.99 2.77
N LEU A 43 -8.87 -0.84 2.21
CA LEU A 43 -10.25 -0.39 2.14
C LEU A 43 -10.52 0.14 0.73
N ASP A 44 -11.55 -0.39 0.07
CA ASP A 44 -11.96 0.03 -1.28
C ASP A 44 -10.80 0.04 -2.31
N GLY A 45 -9.97 -1.01 -2.28
CA GLY A 45 -8.79 -1.15 -3.17
C GLY A 45 -7.59 -0.24 -2.85
N LYS A 46 -7.72 0.66 -1.87
CA LYS A 46 -6.68 1.57 -1.41
C LYS A 46 -5.98 1.03 -0.17
N LEU A 47 -4.69 1.34 -0.06
CA LEU A 47 -3.88 0.95 1.08
C LEU A 47 -3.86 2.08 2.09
N PHE A 48 -4.16 1.76 3.34
CA PHE A 48 -4.14 2.69 4.46
C PHE A 48 -3.10 2.26 5.48
N LYS A 49 -2.39 3.22 6.06
CA LYS A 49 -1.50 2.99 7.18
C LYS A 49 -2.24 3.25 8.49
N ARG A 50 -2.21 2.28 9.39
CA ARG A 50 -2.79 2.37 10.72
C ARG A 50 -1.79 3.02 11.68
N GLY A 51 -2.17 4.19 12.19
CA GLY A 51 -1.49 4.82 13.33
C GLY A 51 -1.93 4.20 14.65
N LEU A 52 -1.10 4.35 15.70
CA LEU A 52 -1.49 3.92 17.05
C LEU A 52 -2.59 4.80 17.65
N ILE A 53 -2.46 6.12 17.47
CA ILE A 53 -3.36 7.16 17.99
C ILE A 53 -3.81 8.11 16.86
N ALA A 54 -3.28 7.92 15.65
CA ALA A 54 -3.56 8.76 14.51
C ALA A 54 -4.67 8.16 13.63
N PRO A 55 -5.41 8.98 12.87
CA PRO A 55 -6.36 8.48 11.88
C PRO A 55 -5.66 7.62 10.82
N LEU A 56 -6.44 6.80 10.12
CA LEU A 56 -5.98 6.05 8.96
C LEU A 56 -5.49 7.01 7.88
N LEU A 57 -4.25 6.81 7.41
CA LEU A 57 -3.65 7.63 6.36
C LEU A 57 -3.63 6.85 5.05
N GLU A 58 -4.23 7.40 4.00
CA GLU A 58 -4.13 6.82 2.65
C GLU A 58 -2.68 6.85 2.19
N CYS A 59 -2.18 5.70 1.76
CA CYS A 59 -0.88 5.59 1.11
C CYS A 59 -1.05 5.93 -0.36
N LEU A 60 -0.21 6.85 -0.85
CA LEU A 60 -0.25 7.33 -2.21
C LEU A 60 0.96 6.81 -2.99
N ASN A 61 0.75 6.45 -4.25
CA ASN A 61 1.86 6.22 -5.18
C ASN A 61 2.48 7.56 -5.61
N SER A 62 3.63 7.51 -6.28
CA SER A 62 4.35 8.72 -6.70
C SER A 62 3.53 9.62 -7.62
N GLN A 63 2.66 9.08 -8.47
CA GLN A 63 1.79 9.89 -9.32
C GLN A 63 0.73 10.65 -8.52
N GLN A 64 0.07 9.97 -7.57
CA GLN A 64 -0.92 10.55 -6.67
C GLN A 64 -0.29 11.61 -5.76
N GLU A 65 0.90 11.34 -5.22
CA GLU A 65 1.65 12.30 -4.41
C GLU A 65 1.93 13.58 -5.20
N ASN A 66 2.45 13.47 -6.42
CA ASN A 66 2.70 14.62 -7.29
C ASN A 66 1.42 15.40 -7.66
N TYR A 67 0.26 14.74 -7.70
CA TYR A 67 -1.01 15.41 -7.93
C TYR A 67 -1.44 16.21 -6.69
N VAL A 68 -1.48 15.57 -5.53
CA VAL A 68 -1.87 16.22 -4.26
C VAL A 68 -0.98 17.41 -3.95
N MET A 69 0.34 17.30 -4.16
CA MET A 69 1.28 18.39 -3.91
C MET A 69 1.09 19.59 -4.84
N ARG A 70 0.53 19.39 -6.05
CA ARG A 70 0.21 20.49 -6.98
C ARG A 70 -1.10 21.19 -6.62
N GLU A 71 -2.11 20.45 -6.20
CA GLU A 71 -3.44 21.00 -5.87
C GLU A 71 -3.48 21.71 -4.50
N LEU A 72 -2.54 21.38 -3.60
CA LEU A 72 -2.44 21.99 -2.28
C LEU A 72 -1.81 23.39 -2.28
N HIS A 73 -1.23 23.84 -3.39
CA HIS A 73 -0.57 25.14 -3.50
C HIS A 73 -1.49 26.19 -4.15
#